data_AF-A0A3N9VMR6-F1
#
_entry.id   AF-A0A3N9VMR6-F1
#
_cell.length_a   1.000
_cell.length_b   1.000
_cell.length_c   1.000
_cell.angle_alpha   90.00
_cell.angle_beta   90.00
_cell.angle_gamma   90.00
#
_symmetry.space_group_name_H-M   'P 1'
#
loop_
_entity.id
_entity.type
_entity.pdbx_description
1 polymer ?
#
loop_
_entity_poly.entity_id
_entity_poly.type
_entity_poly.pdbx_seq_one_letter_code
_entity_poly.pdbx_strand_id
1 'polypeptide(L)'
;MARPSHKELNGKLQAALKSVHANRIVLVEPAALVADAVELGYSIRNELQVVLIELLNCSGPEEYVGYRPPEKSYETKIRELELWAFSVAIPRFKTCIYCKFSLYGDTFYLVSLHVCRSQGT
;
A
#
# COMPACT_ATOMS: atom_id res chain seq x y z
N MET A 1 -3.70 -14.91 -20.09
CA MET A 1 -3.61 -13.51 -19.66
C MET A 1 -2.85 -13.47 -18.34
N ALA A 2 -1.77 -12.70 -18.24
CA ALA A 2 -1.04 -12.55 -16.99
C ALA A 2 -1.89 -11.70 -16.02
N ARG A 3 -2.18 -12.22 -14.82
CA ARG A 3 -2.77 -11.44 -13.72
C ARG A 3 -1.69 -10.62 -13.02
N PRO A 4 -2.03 -9.47 -12.43
CA PRO A 4 -3.35 -8.86 -12.42
C PRO A 4 -3.62 -8.04 -13.68
N SER A 5 -4.90 -7.93 -14.06
CA SER A 5 -5.33 -7.06 -15.16
C SER A 5 -5.48 -5.60 -14.70
N HIS A 6 -5.49 -4.64 -15.62
CA HIS A 6 -5.75 -3.23 -15.28
C HIS A 6 -7.11 -3.05 -14.58
N LYS A 7 -8.14 -3.79 -15.01
CA LYS A 7 -9.47 -3.78 -14.37
C LYS A 7 -9.39 -4.27 -12.92
N GLU A 8 -8.61 -5.31 -12.68
CA GLU A 8 -8.41 -5.87 -11.35
C GLU A 8 -7.66 -4.89 -10.44
N LEU A 9 -6.56 -4.30 -10.92
CA LEU A 9 -5.79 -3.29 -10.18
C LEU A 9 -6.65 -2.08 -9.80
N ASN A 10 -7.39 -1.53 -10.76
CA ASN A 10 -8.31 -0.43 -10.51
C ASN A 10 -9.40 -0.82 -9.50
N GLY A 11 -9.96 -2.03 -9.60
CA GLY A 11 -10.93 -2.53 -8.63
C GLY A 11 -10.36 -2.63 -7.21
N LYS A 12 -9.11 -3.07 -7.05
CA LYS A 12 -8.43 -3.15 -5.75
C LYS A 12 -8.10 -1.77 -5.18
N LEU A 13 -7.68 -0.82 -6.02
CA LEU A 13 -7.43 0.56 -5.60
C LEU A 13 -8.72 1.24 -5.11
N GLN A 14 -9.85 1.04 -5.81
CA GLN A 14 -11.15 1.57 -5.38
C GLN A 14 -11.63 0.94 -4.07
N ALA A 15 -11.45 -0.37 -3.90
CA ALA A 15 -11.76 -1.05 -2.65
C ALA A 15 -10.87 -0.55 -1.49
N ALA A 16 -9.58 -0.34 -1.74
CA ALA A 16 -8.64 0.23 -0.77
C ALA A 16 -9.05 1.64 -0.35
N LEU A 17 -9.37 2.53 -1.31
CA LEU A 17 -9.84 3.89 -1.03
C LEU A 17 -11.08 3.87 -0.14
N LYS A 18 -12.07 3.02 -0.45
CA LYS A 18 -13.28 2.89 0.36
C LYS A 18 -12.97 2.50 1.82
N SER A 19 -12.09 1.52 2.03
CA SER A 19 -11.69 1.06 3.36
C SER A 19 -10.91 2.15 4.14
N VAL A 20 -10.00 2.85 3.47
CA VAL A 20 -9.21 3.95 4.06
C VAL A 20 -10.10 5.14 4.42
N HIS A 21 -11.04 5.54 3.56
CA HIS A 21 -12.02 6.60 3.87
C HIS A 21 -12.89 6.24 5.08
N ALA A 22 -13.27 4.97 5.23
CA ALA A 22 -13.99 4.48 6.40
C ALA A 22 -13.11 4.29 7.65
N ASN A 23 -11.83 4.67 7.60
CA ASN A 23 -10.82 4.51 8.63
C ASN A 23 -10.65 3.05 9.12
N ARG A 24 -10.84 2.08 8.22
CA ARG A 24 -10.72 0.64 8.50
C ARG A 24 -9.32 0.15 8.15
N ILE A 25 -8.32 0.74 8.82
CA ILE A 25 -6.89 0.51 8.56
C ILE A 25 -6.30 -0.35 9.69
N VAL A 26 -5.64 -1.44 9.32
CA VAL A 26 -4.92 -2.33 10.26
C VAL A 26 -3.44 -2.37 9.87
N LEU A 27 -2.57 -2.10 10.85
CA LEU A 27 -1.12 -2.21 10.70
C LEU A 27 -0.70 -3.67 10.92
N VAL A 28 -0.13 -4.32 9.90
CA VAL A 28 0.32 -5.72 10.00
C VAL A 28 1.52 -5.81 10.95
N GLU A 29 2.53 -4.98 10.73
CA GLU A 29 3.72 -4.83 11.58
C GLU A 29 3.86 -3.39 12.09
N PRO A 30 3.21 -3.04 13.23
CA PRO A 30 3.20 -1.68 13.74
C PRO A 30 4.59 -1.07 13.99
N ALA A 31 5.53 -1.86 14.50
CA ALA A 31 6.88 -1.38 14.83
C ALA A 31 7.66 -0.94 13.58
N ALA A 32 7.65 -1.75 12.52
CA ALA A 32 8.27 -1.41 11.25
C ALA A 32 7.62 -0.18 10.61
N LEU A 33 6.28 -0.14 10.58
CA LEU A 33 5.54 0.99 10.01
C LEU A 33 5.79 2.31 10.75
N VAL A 34 5.92 2.28 12.08
CA VAL A 34 6.29 3.46 12.87
C VAL A 34 7.68 3.96 12.50
N ALA A 35 8.66 3.06 12.32
CA ALA A 35 9.99 3.45 11.87
C ALA A 35 9.95 4.09 10.47
N ASP A 36 9.22 3.46 9.53
CA ASP A 36 9.06 4.00 8.17
C ASP A 36 8.38 5.37 8.18
N ALA A 37 7.39 5.59 9.04
CA ALA A 37 6.69 6.87 9.14
C ALA A 37 7.57 8.00 9.68
N VAL A 38 8.44 7.68 10.64
CA VAL A 38 9.45 8.61 11.14
C VAL A 38 10.42 8.98 10.02
N GLU A 39 10.87 8.01 9.23
CA GLU A 39 11.75 8.25 8.07
C GLU A 39 11.08 9.13 7.01
N LEU A 40 9.79 8.89 6.72
CA LEU A 40 8.99 9.68 5.80
C LEU A 40 8.54 11.03 6.35
N GLY A 41 8.76 11.29 7.64
CA GLY A 41 8.43 12.56 8.28
C GLY A 41 6.93 12.83 8.41
N TYR A 42 6.11 11.80 8.66
CA TYR A 42 4.68 11.97 8.96
C TYR A 42 4.25 11.26 10.24
N SER A 43 3.16 11.73 10.85
CA SER A 43 2.57 11.12 12.03
C SER A 43 1.61 10.00 11.65
N ILE A 44 1.93 8.75 12.01
CA ILE A 44 0.98 7.62 11.83
C ILE A 44 -0.37 7.89 12.51
N ARG A 45 -0.36 8.52 13.68
CA ARG A 45 -1.58 8.73 14.46
C ARG A 45 -2.53 9.75 13.83
N ASN A 46 -1.97 10.80 13.23
CA ASN A 46 -2.76 11.95 12.78
C ASN A 46 -2.89 12.03 11.26
N GLU A 47 -1.95 11.46 10.51
CA GLU A 47 -1.80 11.73 9.08
C GLU A 47 -1.85 10.47 8.22
N LEU A 48 -1.78 9.27 8.80
CA LEU A 48 -1.74 8.01 8.03
C LEU A 48 -2.90 7.90 7.03
N GLN A 49 -4.13 8.22 7.46
CA GLN A 49 -5.29 8.15 6.59
C GLN A 49 -5.14 9.07 5.37
N VAL A 50 -4.69 10.31 5.59
CA VAL A 50 -4.48 11.31 4.53
C VAL A 50 -3.37 10.85 3.58
N VAL A 51 -2.25 10.37 4.13
CA VAL A 51 -1.13 9.81 3.35
C VAL A 51 -1.60 8.67 2.46
N LEU A 52 -2.37 7.72 2.99
CA LEU A 52 -2.87 6.59 2.21
C LEU A 52 -3.85 7.03 1.12
N ILE A 53 -4.72 8.01 1.38
CA ILE A 53 -5.64 8.54 0.36
C ILE A 53 -4.86 9.19 -0.79
N GLU A 54 -3.85 10.01 -0.48
CA GLU A 54 -3.00 10.65 -1.49
C GLU A 54 -2.26 9.61 -2.34
N LEU A 55 -1.65 8.60 -1.71
CA LEU A 55 -0.96 7.53 -2.42
C LEU A 55 -1.90 6.72 -3.32
N LEU A 56 -3.07 6.33 -2.82
CA LEU A 56 -4.02 5.52 -3.58
C LEU A 56 -4.65 6.29 -4.74
N ASN A 57 -4.89 7.59 -4.59
CA ASN A 57 -5.40 8.43 -5.69
C ASN A 57 -4.36 8.66 -6.80
N CYS A 58 -3.07 8.64 -6.44
CA CYS A 58 -1.98 8.73 -7.41
C CYS A 58 -1.51 7.36 -7.92
N SER A 59 -2.09 6.26 -7.44
CA SER A 59 -1.78 4.91 -7.91
C SER A 59 -2.65 4.54 -9.11
N GLY A 60 -2.07 3.86 -10.09
CA GLY A 60 -2.76 3.22 -11.19
C GLY A 60 -2.11 1.89 -11.59
N PRO A 61 -2.54 1.29 -12.70
CA PRO A 61 -1.96 0.04 -13.19
C PRO A 61 -0.46 0.13 -13.53
N GLU A 62 0.02 1.31 -13.92
CA GLU A 62 1.42 1.55 -14.29
C GLU A 62 2.34 1.63 -13.06
N GLU A 63 1.81 2.06 -11.92
CA GLU A 63 2.52 2.12 -10.65
C GLU A 63 2.56 0.77 -9.92
N TYR A 64 1.89 -0.26 -10.47
CA TYR A 64 1.90 -1.59 -9.88
C TYR A 64 3.23 -2.30 -10.08
N VAL A 65 3.90 -2.59 -8.97
CA VAL A 65 5.23 -3.24 -8.92
C VAL A 65 5.19 -4.61 -8.24
N GLY A 66 3.99 -5.13 -7.97
CA GLY A 66 3.82 -6.47 -7.40
C GLY A 66 4.02 -7.61 -8.39
N TYR A 67 4.02 -8.83 -7.88
CA TYR A 67 4.15 -10.04 -8.68
C TYR A 67 2.98 -10.26 -9.66
N ARG A 68 3.26 -10.98 -10.75
CA ARG A 68 2.27 -11.35 -11.77
C ARG A 68 2.27 -12.88 -11.94
N PRO A 69 1.41 -13.64 -11.23
CA PRO A 69 0.25 -13.22 -10.42
C PRO A 69 0.61 -12.64 -9.04
N PRO A 70 -0.32 -11.92 -8.38
CA PRO A 70 -0.10 -11.38 -7.04
C PRO A 70 0.30 -12.47 -6.04
N GLU A 71 1.33 -12.20 -5.25
CA GLU A 71 1.82 -13.12 -4.21
C GLU A 71 0.83 -13.17 -3.04
N LYS A 72 0.74 -14.32 -2.40
CA LYS A 72 -0.03 -14.50 -1.16
C LYS A 72 0.85 -14.26 0.05
N SER A 73 0.33 -13.59 1.06
CA SER A 73 1.07 -13.38 2.29
C SER A 73 1.19 -14.65 3.13
N TYR A 74 2.36 -14.84 3.73
CA TYR A 74 2.61 -15.86 4.75
C TYR A 74 2.38 -15.33 6.18
N GLU A 75 2.23 -14.01 6.33
CA GLU A 75 2.02 -13.37 7.63
C GLU A 75 0.71 -13.81 8.27
N THR A 76 0.75 -14.16 9.56
CA THR A 76 -0.38 -14.82 10.24
C THR A 76 -1.66 -13.97 10.19
N LYS A 77 -1.54 -12.64 10.28
CA LYS A 77 -2.69 -11.70 10.26
C LYS A 77 -3.39 -11.59 8.91
N ILE A 78 -2.69 -11.87 7.82
CA ILE A 78 -3.17 -11.68 6.44
C ILE A 78 -2.86 -12.91 5.59
N ARG A 79 -2.78 -14.08 6.23
CA ARG A 79 -2.34 -15.31 5.60
C ARG A 79 -3.22 -15.64 4.40
N GLU A 80 -2.59 -16.01 3.29
CA GLU A 80 -3.21 -16.33 2.01
C GLU A 80 -3.88 -15.15 1.28
N LEU A 81 -3.90 -13.94 1.85
CA LEU A 81 -4.38 -12.76 1.16
C LEU A 81 -3.38 -12.31 0.10
N GLU A 82 -3.90 -11.85 -1.03
CA GLU A 82 -3.08 -11.28 -2.10
C GLU A 82 -2.43 -9.97 -1.63
N LEU A 83 -1.15 -9.80 -1.97
CA LEU A 83 -0.34 -8.63 -1.72
C LEU A 83 -0.37 -7.71 -2.94
N TRP A 84 -0.71 -6.46 -2.69
CA TRP A 84 -0.78 -5.40 -3.68
C TRP A 84 0.30 -4.39 -3.38
N ALA A 85 1.28 -4.26 -4.28
CA ALA A 85 2.41 -3.38 -4.12
C ALA A 85 2.44 -2.33 -5.23
N PHE A 86 2.55 -1.07 -4.83
CA PHE A 86 2.59 0.09 -5.70
C PHE A 86 3.78 0.97 -5.37
N SER A 87 4.32 1.62 -6.38
CA SER A 87 5.47 2.50 -6.31
C SER A 87 5.05 3.86 -6.88
N VAL A 88 4.80 4.84 -6.01
CA VAL A 88 4.12 6.09 -6.37
C VAL A 88 4.88 7.29 -5.85
N ALA A 89 5.07 8.29 -6.71
CA ALA A 89 5.51 9.61 -6.28
C ALA A 89 4.29 10.50 -6.02
N ILE A 90 4.23 11.11 -4.83
CA ILE A 90 3.22 12.12 -4.50
C ILE A 90 3.89 13.44 -4.11
N PRO A 91 3.22 14.60 -4.34
CA PRO A 91 3.78 15.91 -4.03
C PRO A 91 4.27 16.06 -2.58
N ARG A 92 3.62 15.35 -1.64
CA ARG A 92 3.93 15.38 -0.22
C ARG A 92 5.37 14.95 0.12
N PHE A 93 5.86 13.87 -0.47
CA PHE A 93 7.12 13.25 -0.04
C PHE A 93 8.33 13.58 -0.91
N LYS A 94 8.16 14.30 -2.04
CA LYS A 94 9.22 14.66 -3.01
C LYS A 94 10.06 13.46 -3.50
N THR A 95 9.66 12.24 -3.19
CA THR A 95 10.33 10.99 -3.51
C THR A 95 9.27 9.93 -3.83
N CYS A 96 9.73 8.84 -4.43
CA CYS A 96 8.91 7.67 -4.69
C CYS A 96 8.66 6.91 -3.38
N ILE A 97 7.42 6.52 -3.16
CA ILE A 97 6.96 5.76 -2.00
C ILE A 97 6.49 4.38 -2.44
N TYR A 98 7.03 3.36 -1.79
CA TYR A 98 6.57 1.99 -1.91
C TYR A 98 5.45 1.75 -0.90
N CYS A 99 4.27 1.42 -1.38
CA CYS A 99 3.10 1.10 -0.58
C CYS A 99 2.67 -0.34 -0.87
N LYS A 100 2.63 -1.18 0.17
CA LYS A 100 2.19 -2.58 0.09
C LYS A 100 1.05 -2.84 1.04
N PHE A 101 -0.04 -3.41 0.52
CA PHE A 101 -1.24 -3.69 1.30
C PHE A 101 -1.94 -4.99 0.89
N SER A 102 -2.83 -5.45 1.75
CA SER A 102 -3.81 -6.50 1.48
C SER A 102 -5.22 -6.02 1.79
N LEU A 103 -6.20 -6.67 1.18
CA LEU A 103 -7.62 -6.38 1.39
C LEU A 103 -8.35 -7.65 1.80
N TYR A 104 -9.16 -7.54 2.86
CA TYR A 104 -10.10 -8.58 3.24
C TYR A 104 -11.37 -7.96 3.83
N GLY A 105 -12.52 -8.32 3.26
CA GLY A 105 -13.78 -7.62 3.52
C GLY A 105 -13.65 -6.13 3.19
N ASP A 106 -14.02 -5.28 4.14
CA ASP A 106 -13.88 -3.82 4.04
C ASP A 106 -12.66 -3.30 4.85
N THR A 107 -11.67 -4.14 5.13
CA THR A 107 -10.48 -3.77 5.92
C THR A 107 -9.26 -3.65 5.01
N PHE A 108 -8.53 -2.55 5.20
CA PHE A 108 -7.24 -2.28 4.58
C PHE A 108 -6.12 -2.70 5.53
N TYR A 109 -5.32 -3.69 5.12
CA TYR A 109 -4.17 -4.15 5.88
C TYR A 109 -2.90 -3.53 5.31
N LEU A 110 -2.32 -2.57 6.02
CA LEU A 110 -1.06 -1.95 5.64
C LEU A 110 0.10 -2.88 6.01
N VAL A 111 0.85 -3.32 5.00
CA VAL A 111 1.97 -4.25 5.16
C VAL A 111 3.30 -3.51 5.19
N SER A 112 3.51 -2.56 4.28
CA SER A 112 4.76 -1.77 4.23
C SER A 112 4.50 -0.41 3.60
N LEU A 113 5.19 0.62 4.10
CA LEU A 113 5.07 1.98 3.56
C LEU A 113 6.36 2.77 3.77
N HIS A 114 7.27 2.74 2.80
CA HIS A 114 8.60 3.34 2.93
C HIS A 114 9.05 3.98 1.61
N VAL A 115 10.18 4.69 1.62
CA VAL A 115 10.78 5.21 0.39
C VAL A 115 11.09 4.05 -0.56
N CYS A 116 10.84 4.23 -1.85
CA CYS A 116 11.26 3.27 -2.88
C CYS A 116 12.76 3.07 -2.76
N ARG A 117 13.21 1.86 -2.43
CA ARG A 117 14.64 1.54 -2.43
C ARG A 117 15.10 1.57 -3.88
N SER A 118 15.87 2.60 -4.26
CA SER A 118 16.71 2.49 -5.45
C SER A 118 17.64 1.31 -5.17
N GLN A 119 17.54 0.22 -5.94
CA GLN A 119 18.64 -0.72 -5.99
C GLN A 119 19.83 0.08 -6.50
N GLY A 120 20.78 0.37 -5.60
CA GLY A 120 22.02 1.02 -5.98
C GLY A 120 22.70 0.14 -7.03
N THR A 121 22.89 0.70 -8.22
CA THR A 121 23.92 0.26 -9.15
C THR A 121 25.26 0.84 -8.72
#